data_AF-A0A0F9DC58-F1
#
_entry.id   AF-A0A0F9DC58-F1
#
_cell.length_a   1.000
_cell.length_b   1.000
_cell.length_c   1.000
_cell.angle_alpha   90.00
_cell.angle_beta   90.00
_cell.angle_gamma   90.00
#
_symmetry.space_group_name_H-M   'P 1'
#
loop_
_entity.id
_entity.type
_entity.pdbx_description
1 polymer ?
#
loop_
_entity_poly.entity_id
_entity_poly.type
_entity_poly.pdbx_seq_one_letter_code
_entity_poly.pdbx_strand_id
1 'polypeptide(L)'
;MLQYIFSVIVSFYKESKISNFEECAAAGNPVGESYPRQCIHKGKVFTEFIEGVEYWKQDGIFLTQNSETGEYACFGCGKTMCIDPILIMKPVEETPKRYCNEDFEIIDEEEKHFCPPESRNVDACIEIYQPVCGWSDPDKIKCIKFPCASTYSNSCFACMDENVLYYTREVCPE
;
A
#
# COMPACT_ATOMS: atom_id res chain seq x y z
N MET A 1 -16.28 67.65 14.58
CA MET A 1 -15.16 66.86 14.04
C MET A 1 -15.05 65.60 14.91
N LEU A 2 -15.58 64.45 14.47
CA LEU A 2 -15.33 63.14 15.08
C LEU A 2 -15.74 62.04 14.09
N GLN A 3 -14.74 61.40 13.50
CA GLN A 3 -14.85 60.26 12.58
C GLN A 3 -14.98 58.97 13.39
N TYR A 4 -16.01 58.16 13.09
CA TYR A 4 -16.17 56.79 13.60
C TYR A 4 -15.42 55.82 12.68
N ILE A 5 -14.43 55.11 13.22
CA ILE A 5 -13.67 54.05 12.54
C ILE A 5 -14.36 52.71 12.81
N PHE A 6 -14.95 52.12 11.77
CA PHE A 6 -15.42 50.74 11.75
C PHE A 6 -14.19 49.80 11.70
N SER A 7 -13.89 49.12 12.81
CA SER A 7 -12.89 48.06 12.84
C SER A 7 -13.53 46.75 12.36
N VAL A 8 -13.21 46.33 11.14
CA VAL A 8 -13.57 45.02 10.59
C VAL A 8 -12.51 44.02 11.06
N ILE A 9 -12.87 43.16 12.02
CA ILE A 9 -12.04 42.03 12.44
C ILE A 9 -12.24 40.91 11.41
N VAL A 10 -11.25 40.71 10.54
CA VAL A 10 -11.19 39.56 9.62
C VAL A 10 -10.63 38.37 10.40
N SER A 11 -11.49 37.47 10.86
CA SER A 11 -11.08 36.19 11.44
C SER A 11 -10.57 35.26 10.33
N PHE A 12 -9.26 35.06 10.28
CA PHE A 12 -8.62 34.04 9.44
C PHE A 12 -8.92 32.65 10.02
N TYR A 13 -9.96 31.98 9.48
CA TYR A 13 -10.21 30.57 9.77
C TYR A 13 -9.16 29.71 9.05
N LYS A 14 -8.31 29.03 9.83
CA LYS A 14 -7.38 28.02 9.32
C LYS A 14 -8.20 26.80 8.91
N GLU A 15 -8.28 26.55 7.61
CA GLU A 15 -8.99 25.41 7.05
C GLU A 15 -8.28 24.12 7.44
N SER A 16 -8.91 23.26 8.25
CA SER A 16 -8.35 21.97 8.61
C SER A 16 -8.35 21.07 7.38
N LYS A 17 -7.18 20.52 7.05
CA LYS A 17 -7.00 19.60 5.92
C LYS A 17 -7.48 18.22 6.34
N ILE A 18 -8.77 17.94 6.12
CA ILE A 18 -9.37 16.63 6.36
C ILE A 18 -8.82 15.62 5.35
N SER A 19 -8.28 14.52 5.85
CA SER A 19 -7.58 13.50 5.06
C SER A 19 -8.15 12.09 5.18
N ASN A 20 -8.94 11.81 6.22
CA ASN A 20 -9.51 10.49 6.51
C ASN A 20 -10.96 10.60 7.05
N PHE A 21 -11.60 9.45 7.24
CA PHE A 21 -12.98 9.36 7.73
C PHE A 21 -13.12 9.92 9.15
N GLU A 22 -12.18 9.61 10.05
CA GLU A 22 -12.20 10.01 11.46
C GLU A 22 -12.18 11.53 11.59
N GLU A 23 -11.28 12.20 10.87
CA GLU A 23 -11.19 13.66 10.79
C GLU A 23 -12.45 14.26 10.17
N CYS A 24 -13.01 13.61 9.14
CA CYS A 24 -14.24 14.05 8.48
C CYS A 24 -15.43 14.03 9.45
N ALA A 25 -15.61 12.92 10.18
CA ALA A 25 -16.69 12.75 11.14
C ALA A 25 -16.51 13.64 12.37
N ALA A 26 -15.28 13.77 12.89
CA ALA A 26 -14.97 14.65 14.02
C ALA A 26 -15.20 16.14 13.70
N ALA A 27 -15.08 16.53 12.43
CA ALA A 27 -15.42 17.87 11.96
C ALA A 27 -16.93 18.12 11.82
N GLY A 28 -17.79 17.14 12.14
CA GLY A 28 -19.25 17.28 12.12
C GLY A 28 -19.87 17.23 10.73
N ASN A 29 -19.14 16.72 9.73
CA ASN A 29 -19.69 16.52 8.39
C ASN A 29 -20.74 15.38 8.36
N PRO A 30 -21.64 15.36 7.37
CA PRO A 30 -22.64 14.30 7.24
C PRO A 30 -22.00 12.91 7.08
N VAL A 31 -22.44 11.96 7.90
CA VAL A 31 -22.08 10.54 7.81
C VAL A 31 -23.29 9.75 7.35
N GLY A 32 -23.15 9.00 6.26
CA GLY A 32 -24.19 8.14 5.71
C GLY A 32 -24.39 6.85 6.51
N GLU A 33 -25.59 6.29 6.43
CA GLU A 33 -25.98 5.02 7.07
C GLU A 33 -25.56 3.78 6.25
N SER A 34 -24.46 3.87 5.49
CA SER A 34 -23.87 2.73 4.78
C SER A 34 -22.92 1.96 5.69
N TYR A 35 -22.61 0.71 5.34
CA TYR A 35 -21.52 -0.06 5.94
C TYR A 35 -20.54 -0.52 4.86
N PRO A 36 -19.26 -0.08 4.89
CA PRO A 36 -18.67 0.87 5.85
C PRO A 36 -19.31 2.26 5.80
N ARG A 37 -19.21 2.99 6.91
CA ARG A 37 -19.76 4.34 7.00
C ARG A 37 -19.00 5.27 6.06
N GLN A 38 -19.69 6.25 5.50
CA GLN A 38 -19.11 7.21 4.58
C GLN A 38 -19.36 8.63 5.07
N CYS A 39 -18.33 9.47 5.07
CA CYS A 39 -18.40 10.87 5.46
C CYS A 39 -18.13 11.80 4.27
N ILE A 40 -18.94 12.84 4.09
CA ILE A 40 -18.86 13.73 2.92
C ILE A 40 -18.35 15.11 3.32
N HIS A 41 -17.19 15.53 2.80
CA HIS A 41 -16.65 16.87 3.00
C HIS A 41 -16.24 17.51 1.67
N LYS A 42 -16.86 18.65 1.33
CA LYS A 42 -16.59 19.41 0.09
C LYS A 42 -16.63 18.57 -1.19
N GLY A 43 -17.60 17.66 -1.27
CA GLY A 43 -17.78 16.78 -2.43
C GLY A 43 -16.79 15.60 -2.50
N LYS A 44 -15.90 15.44 -1.51
CA LYS A 44 -15.10 14.23 -1.34
C LYS A 44 -15.79 13.29 -0.35
N VAL A 45 -15.78 12.00 -0.67
CA VAL A 45 -16.28 10.94 0.20
C VAL A 45 -15.09 10.27 0.87
N PHE A 46 -15.14 10.16 2.19
CA PHE A 46 -14.18 9.43 3.01
C PHE A 46 -14.89 8.19 3.56
N THR A 47 -14.37 7.01 3.30
CA THR A 47 -14.96 5.75 3.77
C THR A 47 -14.24 5.29 5.03
N GLU A 48 -14.99 4.83 6.02
CA GLU A 48 -14.46 4.24 7.25
C GLU A 48 -13.59 3.03 6.93
N PHE A 49 -12.37 3.02 7.47
CA PHE A 49 -11.50 1.85 7.40
C PHE A 49 -11.84 0.92 8.56
N ILE A 50 -12.30 -0.30 8.24
CA ILE A 50 -12.63 -1.30 9.25
C ILE A 50 -11.54 -2.38 9.22
N GLU A 51 -10.70 -2.38 10.25
CA GLU A 51 -9.69 -3.42 10.45
C GLU A 51 -10.35 -4.81 10.54
N GLY A 52 -9.82 -5.76 9.76
CA GLY A 52 -10.31 -7.14 9.72
C GLY A 52 -11.51 -7.39 8.81
N VAL A 53 -12.02 -6.38 8.09
CA VAL A 53 -12.96 -6.60 6.99
C VAL A 53 -12.16 -6.73 5.69
N GLU A 54 -12.08 -7.96 5.19
CA GLU A 54 -11.42 -8.29 3.92
C GLU A 54 -12.37 -7.96 2.76
N TYR A 55 -12.42 -6.69 2.35
CA TYR A 55 -13.35 -6.19 1.33
C TYR A 55 -13.22 -6.92 -0.02
N TRP A 56 -12.01 -7.34 -0.37
CA TRP A 56 -11.71 -8.11 -1.59
C TRP A 56 -12.41 -9.48 -1.62
N LYS A 57 -12.76 -10.07 -0.47
CA LYS A 57 -13.49 -11.35 -0.45
C LYS A 57 -14.91 -11.28 -1.03
N GLN A 58 -15.45 -10.09 -1.26
CA GLN A 58 -16.86 -9.88 -1.62
C GLN A 58 -17.05 -8.99 -2.86
N ASP A 59 -15.98 -8.56 -3.52
CA ASP A 59 -16.08 -7.64 -4.65
C ASP A 59 -16.45 -8.32 -5.98
N GLY A 60 -16.46 -9.66 -6.01
CA GLY A 60 -16.76 -10.43 -7.22
C GLY A 60 -15.64 -10.37 -8.26
N ILE A 61 -14.45 -9.91 -7.85
CA ILE A 61 -13.20 -9.95 -8.59
C ILE A 61 -12.32 -11.02 -7.92
N PHE A 62 -11.53 -11.72 -8.71
CA PHE A 62 -10.70 -12.81 -8.25
C PHE A 62 -9.34 -12.77 -8.92
N LEU A 63 -8.32 -13.02 -8.11
CA LEU A 63 -6.96 -13.21 -8.57
C LEU A 63 -6.83 -14.52 -9.35
N THR A 64 -6.14 -14.45 -10.47
CA THR A 64 -5.78 -15.61 -11.29
C THR A 64 -4.30 -15.58 -11.64
N GLN A 65 -3.76 -16.74 -11.98
CA GLN A 65 -2.39 -16.90 -12.45
C GLN A 65 -2.38 -17.65 -13.78
N ASN A 66 -1.60 -17.14 -14.72
CA ASN A 66 -1.35 -17.77 -16.00
C ASN A 66 -0.59 -19.09 -15.78
N SER A 67 -1.15 -20.20 -16.25
CA SER A 67 -0.55 -21.53 -16.04
C SER A 67 0.73 -21.79 -16.84
N GLU A 68 1.03 -20.97 -17.86
CA GLU A 68 2.22 -21.09 -18.69
C GLU A 68 3.32 -20.09 -18.27
N THR A 69 2.95 -18.83 -17.98
CA THR A 69 3.93 -17.77 -17.65
C THR A 69 4.10 -17.52 -16.15
N GLY A 70 3.12 -17.91 -15.33
CA GLY A 70 3.10 -17.60 -13.90
C GLY A 70 2.67 -16.17 -13.57
N GLU A 71 2.32 -15.35 -14.57
CA GLU A 71 1.88 -13.97 -14.39
C GLU A 71 0.48 -13.91 -13.75
N TYR A 72 0.26 -12.89 -12.91
CA TYR A 72 -1.01 -12.68 -12.23
C TYR A 72 -1.91 -11.68 -12.97
N ALA A 73 -3.22 -11.85 -12.87
CA ALA A 73 -4.20 -10.87 -13.29
C ALA A 73 -5.53 -11.01 -12.54
N CYS A 74 -6.29 -9.92 -12.51
CA CYS A 74 -7.60 -9.83 -11.88
C CYS A 74 -8.73 -10.00 -12.91
N PHE A 75 -9.70 -10.85 -12.60
CA PHE A 75 -10.89 -11.08 -13.43
C PHE A 75 -12.15 -11.07 -12.57
N GLY A 76 -13.31 -10.86 -13.18
CA GLY A 76 -14.59 -10.80 -12.46
C GLY A 76 -15.38 -9.54 -12.79
N CYS A 77 -16.35 -9.21 -11.94
CA CYS A 77 -17.28 -8.11 -12.16
C CYS A 77 -17.12 -7.03 -11.08
N GLY A 78 -16.43 -5.95 -11.43
CA GLY A 78 -16.34 -4.76 -10.59
C GLY A 78 -17.56 -3.84 -10.73
N LYS A 79 -17.42 -2.58 -10.31
CA LYS A 79 -18.52 -1.59 -10.32
C LYS A 79 -18.98 -1.17 -11.71
N THR A 80 -18.06 -1.11 -12.68
CA THR A 80 -18.32 -0.52 -13.99
C THR A 80 -18.28 -1.51 -15.15
N MET A 81 -17.60 -2.65 -14.99
CA MET A 81 -17.44 -3.65 -16.05
C MET A 81 -17.12 -5.04 -15.49
N CYS A 82 -17.26 -6.05 -16.35
CA CYS A 82 -16.81 -7.40 -16.10
C CYS A 82 -15.67 -7.77 -17.06
N ILE A 83 -14.67 -8.49 -16.57
CA ILE A 83 -13.55 -9.03 -17.33
C ILE A 83 -13.56 -10.54 -17.17
N ASP A 84 -13.76 -11.28 -18.26
CA ASP A 84 -13.80 -12.74 -18.25
C ASP A 84 -12.38 -13.35 -18.34
N PRO A 85 -12.09 -14.42 -17.57
CA PRO A 85 -10.79 -15.07 -17.61
C PRO A 85 -10.57 -15.82 -18.93
N ILE A 86 -9.33 -15.73 -19.43
CA ILE A 86 -8.86 -16.53 -20.57
C ILE A 86 -8.62 -17.97 -20.08
N LEU A 87 -8.83 -18.98 -20.94
CA LEU A 87 -8.73 -20.41 -20.60
C LEU A 87 -7.40 -20.86 -19.93
N ILE A 88 -6.32 -20.08 -20.09
CA ILE A 88 -4.98 -20.38 -19.56
C ILE A 88 -4.81 -19.85 -18.12
N MET A 89 -5.72 -18.97 -17.67
CA MET A 89 -5.72 -18.41 -16.32
C MET A 89 -6.40 -19.36 -15.35
N LYS A 90 -5.74 -19.65 -14.23
CA LYS A 90 -6.30 -20.46 -13.15
C LYS A 90 -6.57 -19.58 -11.93
N PRO A 91 -7.72 -19.74 -11.26
CA PRO A 91 -8.00 -19.00 -10.04
C PRO A 91 -6.95 -19.34 -8.97
N VAL A 92 -6.53 -18.31 -8.25
CA VAL A 92 -5.61 -18.41 -7.11
C VAL A 92 -6.34 -17.89 -5.87
N GLU A 93 -6.07 -18.49 -4.73
CA GLU A 93 -6.62 -18.01 -3.46
C GLU A 93 -6.05 -16.63 -3.13
N GLU A 94 -6.94 -15.66 -2.95
CA GLU A 94 -6.56 -14.34 -2.48
C GLU A 94 -6.21 -14.36 -1.00
N THR A 95 -5.26 -13.52 -0.63
CA THR A 95 -4.81 -13.37 0.75
C THR A 95 -4.78 -11.89 1.10
N PRO A 96 -4.75 -11.52 2.40
CA PRO A 96 -4.55 -10.13 2.79
C PRO A 96 -3.28 -9.48 2.22
N LYS A 97 -2.29 -10.28 1.81
CA LYS A 97 -1.03 -9.82 1.21
C LYS A 97 -1.11 -9.71 -0.31
N ARG A 98 -2.00 -10.46 -0.96
CA ARG A 98 -2.13 -10.53 -2.42
C ARG A 98 -3.58 -10.75 -2.83
N TYR A 99 -4.21 -9.70 -3.33
CA TYR A 99 -5.62 -9.71 -3.72
C TYR A 99 -5.88 -8.72 -4.87
N CYS A 100 -7.04 -8.82 -5.49
CA CYS A 100 -7.50 -7.87 -6.50
C CYS A 100 -8.38 -6.78 -5.86
N ASN A 101 -8.17 -5.52 -6.22
CA ASN A 101 -9.09 -4.44 -5.82
C ASN A 101 -10.22 -4.26 -6.85
N GLU A 102 -11.19 -3.40 -6.50
CA GLU A 102 -12.35 -3.07 -7.35
C GLU A 102 -12.01 -2.48 -8.73
N ASP A 103 -10.78 -1.95 -8.87
CA ASP A 103 -10.24 -1.37 -10.11
C ASP A 103 -9.43 -2.39 -10.93
N PHE A 104 -9.47 -3.68 -10.55
CA PHE A 104 -8.72 -4.79 -11.16
C PHE A 104 -7.20 -4.67 -11.04
N GLU A 105 -6.71 -3.89 -10.07
CA GLU A 105 -5.30 -3.82 -9.75
C GLU A 105 -4.94 -4.90 -8.74
N ILE A 106 -3.77 -5.51 -8.94
CA ILE A 106 -3.21 -6.48 -7.99
C ILE A 106 -2.57 -5.69 -6.86
N ILE A 107 -3.14 -5.82 -5.67
CA ILE A 107 -2.50 -5.34 -4.45
C ILE A 107 -1.61 -6.45 -3.94
N ASP A 108 -0.30 -6.26 -4.07
CA ASP A 108 0.71 -7.16 -3.50
C ASP A 108 1.49 -6.38 -2.43
N GLU A 109 1.11 -6.56 -1.17
CA GLU A 109 1.94 -6.12 -0.06
C GLU A 109 3.14 -7.08 0.02
N GLU A 110 4.18 -6.79 -0.77
CA GLU A 110 5.46 -7.47 -0.64
C GLU A 110 5.86 -7.46 0.84
N GLU A 111 6.02 -8.66 1.41
CA GLU A 111 6.33 -8.81 2.83
C GLU A 111 7.74 -8.24 3.09
N LYS A 112 7.79 -6.98 3.53
CA LYS A 112 9.02 -6.30 3.88
C LYS A 112 9.57 -6.87 5.16
N HIS A 113 10.70 -7.55 5.05
CA HIS A 113 11.44 -8.05 6.20
C HIS A 113 12.53 -7.03 6.57
N PHE A 114 12.22 -6.18 7.55
CA PHE A 114 13.17 -5.17 8.03
C PHE A 114 14.39 -5.84 8.67
N CYS A 115 15.56 -5.25 8.45
CA CYS A 115 16.83 -5.72 8.99
C CYS A 115 17.11 -5.06 10.35
N PRO A 116 16.86 -5.75 11.48
CA PRO A 116 17.08 -5.18 12.79
C PRO A 116 18.58 -5.12 13.11
N PRO A 117 19.01 -4.33 14.13
CA PRO A 117 20.42 -4.17 14.47
C PRO A 117 21.16 -5.48 14.79
N GLU A 118 20.46 -6.46 15.34
CA GLU A 118 21.02 -7.77 15.68
C GLU A 118 21.40 -8.58 14.43
N SER A 119 20.65 -8.42 13.33
CA SER A 119 20.92 -9.09 12.06
C SER A 119 22.08 -8.46 11.27
N ARG A 120 22.53 -7.26 11.66
CA ARG A 120 23.68 -6.57 11.05
C ARG A 120 25.01 -7.00 11.67
N ASN A 121 25.00 -7.40 12.94
CA ASN A 121 26.19 -7.70 13.74
C ASN A 121 26.39 -9.22 13.91
N VAL A 122 26.23 -9.97 12.83
CA VAL A 122 26.48 -11.42 12.82
C VAL A 122 27.91 -11.69 12.33
N ASP A 123 28.61 -12.64 12.96
CA ASP A 123 30.01 -12.96 12.60
C ASP A 123 30.14 -13.62 11.22
N ALA A 124 29.11 -14.39 10.82
CA ALA A 124 29.07 -15.08 9.53
C ALA A 124 27.64 -15.43 9.12
N CYS A 125 27.39 -15.44 7.81
CA CYS A 125 26.18 -15.98 7.21
C CYS A 125 26.43 -17.40 6.68
N ILE A 126 25.41 -18.24 6.77
CA ILE A 126 25.44 -19.57 6.14
C ILE A 126 25.39 -19.43 4.61
N GLU A 127 26.13 -20.29 3.90
CA GLU A 127 26.17 -20.33 2.43
C GLU A 127 24.97 -21.08 1.86
N ILE A 128 23.76 -20.56 2.14
CA ILE A 128 22.52 -21.01 1.51
C ILE A 128 22.17 -20.06 0.38
N TYR A 129 21.84 -20.61 -0.78
CA TYR A 129 21.34 -19.83 -1.92
C TYR A 129 19.81 -19.75 -1.86
N GLN A 130 19.31 -18.64 -1.33
CA GLN A 130 17.89 -18.28 -1.22
C GLN A 130 17.75 -16.79 -1.52
N PRO A 131 17.85 -16.38 -2.79
CA PRO A 131 18.07 -14.99 -3.14
C PRO A 131 16.93 -14.08 -2.68
N VAL A 132 17.31 -12.87 -2.27
CA VAL A 132 16.40 -11.82 -1.80
C VAL A 132 16.77 -10.47 -2.43
N CYS A 133 15.80 -9.56 -2.48
CA CYS A 133 16.02 -8.19 -2.91
C CYS A 133 16.20 -7.28 -1.70
N GLY A 134 17.42 -6.80 -1.46
CA GLY A 134 17.73 -5.87 -0.38
C GLY A 134 17.51 -4.42 -0.82
N TRP A 135 16.54 -3.76 -0.21
CA TRP A 135 16.16 -2.38 -0.51
C TRP A 135 16.98 -1.41 0.34
N SER A 136 17.60 -0.43 -0.31
CA SER A 136 18.48 0.52 0.36
C SER A 136 17.71 1.49 1.26
N ASP A 137 18.34 1.87 2.36
CA ASP A 137 17.86 2.88 3.31
C ASP A 137 17.97 4.27 2.67
N PRO A 138 16.84 4.97 2.41
CA PRO A 138 16.85 6.28 1.77
C PRO A 138 17.52 7.36 2.63
N ASP A 139 17.66 7.15 3.94
CA ASP A 139 18.37 8.07 4.83
C ASP A 139 19.89 7.91 4.75
N LYS A 140 20.38 6.76 4.27
CA LYS A 140 21.82 6.45 4.11
C LYS A 140 22.29 6.57 2.67
N ILE A 141 21.50 6.10 1.71
CA ILE A 141 21.83 6.09 0.28
C ILE A 141 20.80 6.88 -0.52
N LYS A 142 21.30 7.80 -1.35
CA LYS A 142 20.51 8.46 -2.38
C LYS A 142 20.74 7.78 -3.72
N CYS A 143 19.78 6.96 -4.14
CA CYS A 143 19.83 6.30 -5.44
C CYS A 143 19.55 7.27 -6.60
N ILE A 144 20.34 7.15 -7.67
CA ILE A 144 20.18 7.94 -8.90
C ILE A 144 19.25 7.22 -9.90
N LYS A 145 19.20 5.88 -9.83
CA LYS A 145 18.44 5.02 -10.73
C LYS A 145 17.61 4.01 -9.92
N PHE A 146 16.43 3.67 -10.43
CA PHE A 146 15.55 2.63 -9.89
C PHE A 146 15.89 1.23 -10.49
N PRO A 147 15.68 0.14 -9.74
CA PRO A 147 15.34 0.10 -8.31
C PRO A 147 16.52 0.48 -7.41
N CYS A 148 16.19 1.07 -6.26
CA CYS A 148 17.16 1.40 -5.21
C CYS A 148 17.40 0.14 -4.34
N ALA A 149 17.84 -0.93 -4.98
CA ALA A 149 17.93 -2.25 -4.38
C ALA A 149 19.01 -3.09 -5.06
N SER A 150 19.43 -4.16 -4.38
CA SER A 150 20.40 -5.12 -4.91
C SER A 150 20.01 -6.54 -4.53
N THR A 151 20.27 -7.49 -5.42
CA THR A 151 20.01 -8.92 -5.16
C THR A 151 21.13 -9.48 -4.31
N TYR A 152 20.78 -10.14 -3.20
CA TYR A 152 21.71 -10.82 -2.29
C TYR A 152 21.46 -12.33 -2.31
N SER A 153 22.49 -13.13 -2.04
CA SER A 153 22.40 -14.59 -2.05
C SER A 153 21.41 -15.16 -1.03
N ASN A 154 21.23 -14.48 0.10
CA ASN A 154 20.20 -14.77 1.11
C ASN A 154 19.93 -13.56 2.01
N SER A 155 18.91 -13.67 2.86
CA SER A 155 18.48 -12.63 3.81
C SER A 155 19.57 -12.19 4.79
N CYS A 156 20.44 -13.10 5.22
CA CYS A 156 21.55 -12.76 6.11
C CYS A 156 22.54 -11.82 5.41
N PHE A 157 22.95 -12.15 4.18
CA PHE A 157 23.84 -11.28 3.40
C PHE A 157 23.19 -9.92 3.08
N ALA A 158 21.88 -9.88 2.84
CA ALA A 158 21.16 -8.61 2.68
C ALA A 158 21.18 -7.77 3.97
N CYS A 159 20.84 -8.36 5.11
CA CYS A 159 20.78 -7.64 6.37
C CYS A 159 22.13 -7.29 6.99
N MET A 160 23.21 -7.98 6.60
CA MET A 160 24.57 -7.62 6.98
C MET A 160 25.05 -6.32 6.30
N ASP A 161 24.46 -5.95 5.16
CA ASP A 161 24.73 -4.67 4.51
C ASP A 161 24.08 -3.52 5.31
N GLU A 162 24.91 -2.63 5.84
CA GLU A 162 24.45 -1.48 6.62
C GLU A 162 23.54 -0.54 5.83
N ASN A 163 23.63 -0.59 4.50
CA ASN A 163 22.84 0.26 3.63
C ASN A 163 21.47 -0.32 3.30
N VAL A 164 21.22 -1.60 3.56
CA VAL A 164 19.92 -2.22 3.36
C VAL A 164 19.02 -1.91 4.55
N LEU A 165 17.79 -1.44 4.30
CA LEU A 165 16.76 -1.18 5.32
C LEU A 165 15.91 -2.42 5.58
N TYR A 166 15.48 -3.07 4.49
CA TYR A 166 14.66 -4.28 4.50
C TYR A 166 14.95 -5.10 3.26
N TYR A 167 14.55 -6.37 3.27
CA TYR A 167 14.54 -7.20 2.09
C TYR A 167 13.14 -7.70 1.76
N THR A 168 12.91 -7.99 0.48
CA THR A 168 11.74 -8.75 0.00
C THR A 168 12.21 -10.08 -0.56
N ARG A 169 11.30 -11.04 -0.67
CA ARG A 169 11.64 -12.36 -1.21
C ARG A 169 11.89 -12.24 -2.71
N GLU A 170 12.67 -13.16 -3.25
CA GLU A 170 13.06 -13.21 -4.67
C GLU A 170 14.09 -12.15 -5.07
N VAL A 171 14.52 -12.17 -6.32
CA VAL A 171 15.52 -11.24 -6.86
C VAL A 171 14.92 -9.85 -7.08
N CYS A 172 15.75 -8.82 -7.15
CA CYS A 172 15.26 -7.47 -7.43
C CYS A 172 14.67 -7.35 -8.85
N PRO A 173 13.66 -6.48 -9.04
CA PRO A 173 13.13 -6.17 -10.37
C PRO A 173 14.19 -5.49 -11.26
N GLU A 174 14.06 -5.63 -12.57
CA GLU A 174 14.97 -5.01 -13.56
C GLU A 174 14.52 -3.59 -14.00
#